data_AF-A0A7S2V2V7-F1
#
_entry.id   AF-A0A7S2V2V7-F1
#
_cell.length_a   1.000
_cell.length_b   1.000
_cell.length_c   1.000
_cell.angle_alpha   90.00
_cell.angle_beta   90.00
_cell.angle_gamma   90.00
#
_symmetry.space_group_name_H-M   'P 1'
#
loop_
_entity.id
_entity.type
_entity.pdbx_description
1 polymer ?
#
loop_
_entity_poly.entity_id
_entity_poly.type
_entity_poly.pdbx_seq_one_letter_code
_entity_poly.pdbx_strand_id
1 'polypeptide(L)'
;VFRTNAAYARFWEARKVWGAVVNTSRDNVRLALIALDDPVLRDRMVQLGMLYPFLLKQHLQNDPDVDEVAAFSTLSSDELESLVNDPNPPLRVCQRMGDVLAKQFDDRDDVMAFNYRTYIEGEINKMVDFLGMCERIK
;
A
#
# COMPACT_ATOMS: atom_id res chain seq x y z
N VAL A 1 -32.20 13.89 -13.88
CA VAL A 1 -30.91 14.56 -14.22
C VAL A 1 -30.02 14.77 -12.99
N PHE A 2 -30.50 15.32 -11.86
CA PHE A 2 -29.66 15.51 -10.65
C PHE A 2 -29.12 14.21 -10.03
N ARG A 3 -29.94 13.17 -9.88
CA ARG A 3 -29.51 11.87 -9.30
C ARG A 3 -28.49 11.13 -10.18
N THR A 4 -28.67 11.17 -11.50
CA THR A 4 -27.75 10.55 -12.47
C THR A 4 -26.39 11.25 -12.49
N ASN A 5 -26.37 12.58 -12.38
CA ASN A 5 -25.11 13.34 -12.34
C ASN A 5 -24.32 13.08 -11.06
N ALA A 6 -24.99 12.97 -9.91
CA ALA A 6 -24.34 12.65 -8.64
C ALA A 6 -23.75 11.22 -8.61
N ALA A 7 -24.48 10.23 -9.17
CA ALA A 7 -23.99 8.86 -9.30
C ALA A 7 -22.78 8.77 -10.24
N TYR A 8 -22.84 9.45 -11.39
CA TYR A 8 -21.71 9.51 -12.33
C TYR A 8 -20.48 10.17 -11.70
N ALA A 9 -20.65 11.26 -10.96
CA ALA A 9 -19.55 11.94 -10.27
C ALA A 9 -18.86 11.02 -9.26
N ARG A 10 -19.61 10.27 -8.45
CA ARG A 10 -19.08 9.28 -7.50
C ARG A 10 -18.32 8.14 -8.20
N PHE A 11 -18.90 7.58 -9.27
CA PHE A 11 -18.24 6.53 -10.04
C PHE A 11 -16.92 7.03 -10.65
N TRP A 12 -16.93 8.24 -11.23
CA TRP A 12 -15.73 8.85 -11.80
C TRP A 12 -14.68 9.16 -10.74
N GLU A 13 -15.09 9.61 -9.56
CA GLU A 13 -14.22 9.81 -8.41
C GLU A 13 -13.54 8.51 -8.00
N ALA A 14 -14.30 7.42 -7.82
CA ALA A 14 -13.76 6.11 -7.50
C ALA A 14 -12.71 5.64 -8.52
N ARG A 15 -13.01 5.81 -9.81
CA ARG A 15 -12.10 5.41 -10.90
C ARG A 15 -10.78 6.18 -10.88
N LYS A 16 -10.82 7.47 -10.53
CA LYS A 16 -9.62 8.31 -10.39
C LYS A 16 -8.78 7.88 -9.19
N VAL A 17 -9.40 7.68 -8.03
CA VAL A 17 -8.70 7.23 -6.82
C VAL A 17 -8.05 5.87 -7.06
N TRP A 18 -8.75 4.92 -7.69
CA TRP A 18 -8.17 3.61 -8.01
C TRP A 18 -6.99 3.69 -9.00
N GLY A 19 -7.05 4.63 -9.96
CA GLY A 19 -5.91 4.91 -10.83
C GLY A 19 -4.69 5.43 -10.06
N ALA A 20 -4.93 6.30 -9.07
CA ALA A 20 -3.88 6.83 -8.21
C ALA A 20 -3.26 5.74 -7.30
N VAL A 21 -4.08 4.84 -6.73
CA VAL A 21 -3.62 3.67 -5.96
C VAL A 21 -2.60 2.86 -6.75
N VAL A 22 -2.90 2.49 -7.99
CA VAL A 22 -2.01 1.69 -8.83
C VAL A 22 -0.70 2.43 -9.13
N ASN A 23 -0.77 3.73 -9.43
CA ASN A 23 0.41 4.53 -9.74
C ASN A 23 1.32 4.69 -8.52
N THR A 24 0.78 5.09 -7.37
CA THR A 24 1.54 5.29 -6.13
C THR A 24 2.12 3.97 -5.61
N SER A 25 1.44 2.84 -5.77
CA SER A 25 2.01 1.53 -5.44
C SER A 25 3.25 1.23 -6.31
N ARG A 26 3.22 1.56 -7.60
CA ARG A 26 4.38 1.41 -8.50
C ARG A 26 5.50 2.37 -8.16
N ASP A 27 5.18 3.62 -7.83
CA ASP A 27 6.17 4.62 -7.46
C ASP A 27 6.88 4.24 -6.15
N ASN A 28 6.13 3.76 -5.15
CA ASN A 28 6.67 3.23 -3.91
C ASN A 28 7.68 2.09 -4.18
N VAL A 29 7.28 1.07 -4.94
CA VAL A 29 8.16 -0.06 -5.28
C VAL A 29 9.38 0.39 -6.08
N ARG A 30 9.20 1.25 -7.09
CA ARG A 30 10.28 1.79 -7.91
C ARG A 30 11.32 2.54 -7.08
N LEU A 31 10.87 3.39 -6.15
CA LEU A 31 11.76 4.12 -5.24
C LEU A 31 12.47 3.15 -4.28
N ALA A 32 11.74 2.17 -3.76
CA ALA A 32 12.31 1.18 -2.85
C ALA A 32 13.45 0.37 -3.50
N LEU A 33 13.30 0.00 -4.77
CA LEU A 33 14.34 -0.70 -5.53
C LEU A 33 15.65 0.08 -5.67
N ILE A 34 15.59 1.41 -5.58
CA ILE A 34 16.75 2.31 -5.68
C ILE A 34 17.35 2.61 -4.30
N ALA A 35 16.49 2.72 -3.28
CA ALA A 35 16.87 3.25 -1.97
C ALA A 35 17.21 2.19 -0.91
N LEU A 36 16.68 0.96 -1.06
CA LEU A 36 16.89 -0.12 -0.09
C LEU A 36 18.05 -1.00 -0.55
N ASP A 37 19.17 -0.87 0.15
CA ASP A 37 20.38 -1.64 -0.13
C ASP A 37 20.26 -3.10 0.35
N ASP A 38 19.61 -3.33 1.50
CA ASP A 38 19.39 -4.68 2.02
C ASP A 38 18.40 -5.42 1.10
N PRO A 39 18.83 -6.51 0.42
CA PRO A 39 17.95 -7.27 -0.47
C PRO A 39 16.71 -7.81 0.22
N VAL A 40 16.80 -8.23 1.48
CA VAL A 40 15.68 -8.80 2.23
C VAL A 40 14.65 -7.73 2.52
N LEU A 41 15.09 -6.53 2.95
CA LEU A 41 14.20 -5.40 3.20
C LEU A 41 13.57 -4.89 1.89
N ARG A 42 14.36 -4.82 0.81
CA ARG A 42 13.88 -4.42 -0.50
C ARG A 42 12.80 -5.37 -1.02
N ASP A 43 13.04 -6.68 -0.98
CA ASP A 43 12.08 -7.69 -1.41
C ASP A 43 10.82 -7.65 -0.53
N ARG A 44 10.99 -7.42 0.78
CA ARG A 44 9.86 -7.22 1.70
C ARG A 44 9.01 -6.02 1.31
N MET A 45 9.62 -4.89 0.97
CA MET A 45 8.92 -3.68 0.52
C MET A 45 8.16 -3.93 -0.79
N VAL A 46 8.81 -4.58 -1.76
CA VAL A 46 8.18 -4.94 -3.05
C VAL A 46 6.95 -5.81 -2.83
N GLN A 47 7.08 -6.85 -2.00
CA GLN A 47 5.98 -7.73 -1.65
C GLN A 47 4.81 -6.95 -1.03
N LEU A 48 5.07 -6.13 0.00
CA LEU A 48 4.03 -5.31 0.64
C LEU A 48 3.36 -4.35 -0.35
N GLY A 49 4.14 -3.74 -1.26
CA GLY A 49 3.64 -2.82 -2.28
C GLY A 49 2.72 -3.50 -3.30
N MET A 50 3.05 -4.74 -3.66
CA MET A 50 2.21 -5.57 -4.52
C MET A 50 0.91 -6.00 -3.84
N LEU A 51 0.94 -6.30 -2.54
CA LEU A 51 -0.24 -6.76 -1.80
C LEU A 51 -1.24 -5.64 -1.49
N TYR A 52 -0.78 -4.38 -1.37
CA TYR A 52 -1.65 -3.26 -0.99
C TYR A 52 -2.95 -3.13 -1.82
N PRO A 53 -2.93 -3.14 -3.16
CA PRO A 53 -4.15 -3.02 -3.95
C PRO A 53 -5.14 -4.17 -3.72
N PHE A 54 -4.65 -5.39 -3.49
CA PHE A 54 -5.51 -6.55 -3.19
C PHE A 54 -6.17 -6.40 -1.82
N LEU A 55 -5.38 -6.07 -0.79
CA LEU A 55 -5.89 -5.86 0.56
C LEU A 55 -6.89 -4.69 0.62
N LEU A 56 -6.63 -3.62 -0.12
CA LEU A 56 -7.56 -2.50 -0.25
C LEU A 56 -8.86 -2.93 -0.94
N LYS A 57 -8.77 -3.70 -2.03
CA LYS A 57 -9.95 -4.23 -2.74
C LYS A 57 -10.82 -5.08 -1.80
N GLN A 58 -10.22 -6.06 -1.12
CA GLN A 58 -10.89 -6.97 -0.19
C GLN A 58 -11.52 -6.21 0.98
N HIS A 59 -10.80 -5.25 1.57
CA HIS A 59 -11.30 -4.36 2.63
C HIS A 59 -12.54 -3.57 2.20
N LEU A 60 -12.52 -3.00 0.99
CA LEU A 60 -13.67 -2.27 0.46
C LEU A 60 -14.86 -3.19 0.16
N GLN A 61 -14.61 -4.45 -0.18
CA GLN A 61 -15.65 -5.45 -0.44
C GLN A 61 -16.15 -6.16 0.82
N ASN A 62 -15.47 -6.01 1.97
CA ASN A 62 -15.67 -6.82 3.18
C ASN A 62 -15.55 -8.33 2.89
N ASP A 63 -14.60 -8.70 2.03
CA ASP A 63 -14.42 -10.07 1.53
C ASP A 63 -12.94 -10.48 1.64
N PRO A 64 -12.48 -10.86 2.84
CA PRO A 64 -11.10 -11.29 3.04
C PRO A 64 -10.84 -12.62 2.30
N ASP A 65 -9.80 -12.64 1.47
CA ASP A 65 -9.41 -13.80 0.67
C ASP A 65 -7.89 -13.99 0.76
N VAL A 66 -7.50 -14.92 1.63
CA VAL A 66 -6.09 -15.26 1.87
C VAL A 66 -5.47 -15.94 0.65
N ASP A 67 -6.24 -16.76 -0.07
CA ASP A 67 -5.74 -17.54 -1.21
C ASP A 67 -5.40 -16.62 -2.39
N GLU A 68 -6.22 -15.60 -2.66
CA GLU A 68 -5.93 -14.57 -3.67
C GLU A 68 -4.62 -13.85 -3.37
N VAL A 69 -4.38 -13.47 -2.10
CA VAL A 69 -3.17 -12.77 -1.68
C VAL A 69 -1.95 -13.71 -1.71
N ALA A 70 -2.13 -14.96 -1.27
CA ALA A 70 -1.07 -15.97 -1.25
C ALA A 70 -0.53 -16.30 -2.65
N ALA A 71 -1.38 -16.24 -3.69
CA ALA A 71 -0.97 -16.47 -5.08
C ALA A 71 0.11 -15.49 -5.58
N PHE A 72 0.23 -14.31 -4.97
CA PHE A 72 1.18 -13.27 -5.34
C PHE A 72 2.19 -12.95 -4.23
N SER A 73 2.19 -13.72 -3.14
CA SER A 73 3.00 -13.44 -1.96
C SER A 73 4.05 -14.50 -1.69
N THR A 74 5.21 -14.06 -1.19
CA THR A 74 6.24 -14.94 -0.61
C THR A 74 6.23 -14.95 0.92
N LEU A 75 5.20 -14.37 1.54
CA LEU A 75 5.07 -14.34 3.00
C LEU A 75 4.66 -15.71 3.53
N SER A 76 5.01 -15.98 4.78
CA SER A 76 4.54 -17.21 5.44
C SER A 76 3.01 -17.20 5.57
N SER A 77 2.40 -18.39 5.61
CA SER A 77 0.96 -18.54 5.75
C SER A 77 0.42 -17.82 6.99
N ASP A 78 1.11 -17.94 8.13
CA ASP A 78 0.73 -17.26 9.38
C ASP A 78 0.77 -15.73 9.24
N GLU A 79 1.79 -15.19 8.56
CA GLU A 79 1.89 -13.76 8.31
C GLU A 79 0.82 -13.24 7.35
N LEU A 80 0.44 -14.05 6.36
CA LEU A 80 -0.63 -13.71 5.42
C LEU A 80 -1.98 -13.71 6.12
N GLU A 81 -2.28 -14.76 6.87
CA GLU A 81 -3.52 -14.88 7.61
C GLU A 81 -3.67 -13.74 8.62
N SER A 82 -2.59 -13.41 9.35
CA SER A 82 -2.59 -12.26 10.25
C SER A 82 -2.77 -10.92 9.54
N LEU A 83 -2.26 -10.77 8.30
CA LEU A 83 -2.35 -9.52 7.56
C LEU A 83 -3.75 -9.33 6.95
N VAL A 84 -4.29 -10.37 6.33
CA VAL A 84 -5.60 -10.35 5.66
C VAL A 84 -6.74 -10.20 6.66
N ASN A 85 -6.61 -10.84 7.84
CA ASN A 85 -7.63 -10.78 8.89
C ASN A 85 -7.42 -9.62 9.89
N ASP A 86 -6.48 -8.72 9.64
CA ASP A 86 -6.34 -7.50 10.45
C ASP A 86 -7.63 -6.66 10.36
N PRO A 87 -8.04 -5.92 11.40
CA PRO A 87 -9.20 -5.03 11.32
C PRO A 87 -9.12 -3.96 10.21
N ASN A 88 -7.91 -3.59 9.78
CA ASN A 88 -7.67 -2.73 8.63
C ASN A 88 -6.43 -3.21 7.86
N PRO A 89 -6.58 -4.23 6.98
CA PRO A 89 -5.47 -4.82 6.23
C PRO A 89 -4.67 -3.83 5.37
N PRO A 90 -5.28 -2.89 4.61
CA PRO A 90 -4.51 -1.94 3.81
C PRO A 90 -3.73 -0.95 4.69
N LEU A 91 -4.26 -0.53 5.85
CA LEU A 91 -3.48 0.30 6.77
C LEU A 91 -2.33 -0.50 7.40
N ARG A 92 -2.59 -1.76 7.80
CA ARG A 92 -1.56 -2.64 8.36
C ARG A 92 -0.39 -2.82 7.39
N VAL A 93 -0.65 -3.03 6.11
CA VAL A 93 0.43 -3.21 5.13
C VAL A 93 1.29 -1.94 5.00
N CYS A 94 0.69 -0.74 5.04
CA CYS A 94 1.41 0.54 5.05
C CYS A 94 2.28 0.70 6.31
N GLN A 95 1.80 0.28 7.48
CA GLN A 95 2.60 0.28 8.70
C GLN A 95 3.80 -0.66 8.59
N ARG A 96 3.63 -1.86 8.04
CA ARG A 96 4.73 -2.80 7.80
C ARG A 96 5.76 -2.25 6.81
N MET A 97 5.35 -1.44 5.83
CA MET A 97 6.29 -0.71 4.96
C MET A 97 7.10 0.32 5.77
N GLY A 98 6.45 1.04 6.69
CA GLY A 98 7.13 1.94 7.63
C GLY A 98 8.19 1.22 8.48
N ASP A 99 7.88 0.02 8.98
CA ASP A 99 8.84 -0.79 9.74
C ASP A 99 10.05 -1.20 8.90
N VAL A 100 9.86 -1.45 7.60
CA VAL A 100 10.96 -1.73 6.66
C VAL A 100 11.85 -0.50 6.50
N LEU A 101 11.27 0.69 6.35
CA LEU A 101 12.04 1.94 6.26
C LEU A 101 12.80 2.24 7.54
N ALA A 102 12.16 2.06 8.71
CA ALA A 102 12.82 2.23 9.99
C ALA A 102 14.07 1.35 10.07
N LYS A 103 13.96 0.06 9.74
CA LYS A 103 15.11 -0.87 9.74
C LYS A 103 16.22 -0.49 8.75
N GLN A 104 15.86 -0.02 7.55
CA GLN A 104 16.85 0.35 6.53
C GLN A 104 17.65 1.61 6.91
N PHE A 105 16.99 2.56 7.59
CA PHE A 105 17.51 3.91 7.78
C PHE A 105 17.85 4.27 9.24
N ASP A 106 17.61 3.40 10.24
CA ASP A 106 17.84 3.71 11.66
C ASP A 106 19.28 4.13 11.96
N ASP A 107 20.24 3.43 11.34
CA ASP A 107 21.67 3.65 11.56
C ASP A 107 22.33 4.57 10.50
N ARG A 108 21.54 5.24 9.65
CA ARG A 108 22.04 6.10 8.56
C ARG A 108 21.78 7.57 8.83
N ASP A 109 22.85 8.34 8.95
CA ASP A 109 22.80 9.79 9.22
C ASP A 109 23.26 10.64 8.01
N ASP A 110 23.14 10.11 6.79
CA ASP A 110 23.51 10.84 5.58
C ASP A 110 22.29 11.48 4.90
N VAL A 111 22.53 12.62 4.25
CA VAL A 111 21.49 13.43 3.59
C VAL A 111 20.75 12.63 2.50
N MET A 112 21.45 11.71 1.81
CA MET A 112 20.84 10.91 0.76
C MET A 112 19.85 9.90 1.36
N ALA A 113 20.24 9.19 2.42
CA ALA A 113 19.37 8.30 3.18
C ALA A 113 18.11 9.03 3.70
N PHE A 114 18.29 10.22 4.30
CA PHE A 114 17.17 11.03 4.75
C PHE A 114 16.20 11.40 3.62
N ASN A 115 16.74 11.81 2.46
CA ASN A 115 15.93 12.16 1.29
C ASN A 115 15.13 10.95 0.78
N TYR A 116 15.78 9.81 0.61
CA TYR A 116 15.09 8.59 0.14
C TYR A 116 14.00 8.13 1.11
N ARG A 117 14.29 8.12 2.41
CA ARG A 117 13.30 7.82 3.45
C ARG A 117 12.08 8.75 3.31
N THR A 118 12.31 10.06 3.26
CA THR A 118 11.25 11.06 3.14
C THR A 118 10.40 10.86 1.89
N TYR A 119 11.01 10.57 0.73
CA TYR A 119 10.26 10.34 -0.51
C TYR A 119 9.41 9.06 -0.44
N ILE A 120 9.94 7.97 0.11
CA ILE A 120 9.18 6.71 0.20
C ILE A 120 8.07 6.80 1.24
N GLU A 121 8.33 7.40 2.41
CA GLU A 121 7.28 7.70 3.40
C GLU A 121 6.17 8.57 2.78
N GLY A 122 6.55 9.53 1.94
CA GLY A 122 5.59 10.34 1.17
C GLY A 122 4.67 9.50 0.27
N GLU A 123 5.19 8.46 -0.40
CA GLU A 123 4.34 7.55 -1.18
C GLU A 123 3.44 6.69 -0.27
N ILE A 124 3.93 6.22 0.88
CA ILE A 124 3.12 5.45 1.84
C ILE A 124 1.98 6.33 2.39
N ASN A 125 2.24 7.60 2.69
CA ASN A 125 1.23 8.54 3.15
C ASN A 125 0.12 8.74 2.09
N LYS A 126 0.48 8.88 0.82
CA LYS A 126 -0.51 8.94 -0.28
C LYS A 126 -1.36 7.68 -0.36
N MET A 127 -0.76 6.51 -0.14
CA MET A 127 -1.51 5.24 -0.11
C MET A 127 -2.57 5.29 1.01
N VAL A 128 -2.20 5.71 2.22
CA VAL A 128 -3.15 5.89 3.34
C VAL A 128 -4.23 6.92 3.03
N ASP A 129 -3.89 8.03 2.36
CA ASP A 129 -4.87 9.02 1.93
C ASP A 129 -5.89 8.41 0.95
N PHE A 130 -5.43 7.58 0.01
CA PHE A 130 -6.32 6.91 -0.94
C PHE A 130 -7.22 5.87 -0.28
N LEU A 131 -6.75 5.17 0.76
CA LEU A 131 -7.60 4.33 1.59
C LEU A 131 -8.76 5.16 2.16
N GLY A 132 -8.48 6.29 2.81
CA GLY A 132 -9.51 7.17 3.35
C GLY A 132 -10.44 7.74 2.28
N MET A 133 -9.93 8.06 1.08
CA MET A 133 -10.75 8.48 -0.04
C MET A 133 -11.69 7.36 -0.52
N CYS A 134 -11.21 6.11 -0.60
CA CYS A 134 -12.02 4.97 -0.97
C CYS A 134 -13.10 4.66 0.08
N GLU A 135 -12.76 4.70 1.38
CA GLU A 135 -13.69 4.48 2.48
C GLU A 135 -14.82 5.53 2.51
N ARG A 136 -14.54 6.77 2.11
CA ARG A 136 -15.57 7.81 1.97
C ARG A 136 -16.52 7.59 0.79
N ILE A 137 -16.05 6.92 -0.26
CA ILE A 137 -16.85 6.66 -1.46
C ILE A 137 -17.74 5.41 -1.27
N LYS A 138 -17.26 4.43 -0.50
CA LYS A 138 -18.00 3.23 -0.08
C LYS A 138 -19.32 3.61 0.60
#